data_AF-A0A349YFX7-F1
#
_entry.id   AF-A0A349YFX7-F1
#
_cell.length_a   1.000
_cell.length_b   1.000
_cell.length_c   1.000
_cell.angle_alpha   90.00
_cell.angle_beta   90.00
_cell.angle_gamma   90.00
#
_symmetry.space_group_name_H-M   'P 1'
#
loop_
_entity.id
_entity.type
_entity.pdbx_description
1 polymer ?
#
loop_
_entity_poly.entity_id
_entity_poly.type
_entity_poly.pdbx_seq_one_letter_code
_entity_poly.pdbx_strand_id
1 'polypeptide(L)'
;MKQQLEEIEQVIEKGPYKPTWASLSRWRVPQWFQEKKFGIFIHWGVYSVPAYDNEWYSRNMYIEGMKPYEHHIKTYGPQKEFGYKDFIPMFQAKQF
;
A
#
# COMPACT_ATOMS: atom_id res chain seq x y z
N MET A 1 -14.09 -15.12 19.02
CA MET A 1 -12.71 -15.57 18.73
C MET A 1 -12.62 -17.06 18.43
N LYS A 2 -12.88 -17.99 19.37
CA LYS A 2 -12.75 -19.44 19.12
C LYS A 2 -13.61 -19.95 17.95
N GLN A 3 -14.90 -19.59 17.93
CA GLN A 3 -15.83 -19.96 16.86
C GLN A 3 -15.42 -19.40 15.48
N GLN A 4 -14.83 -18.20 15.45
CA GLN A 4 -14.36 -17.59 14.19
C GLN A 4 -13.13 -18.32 13.64
N LEU A 5 -12.24 -18.77 14.52
CA LEU A 5 -11.07 -19.56 14.12
C LEU A 5 -11.49 -20.93 13.59
N GLU A 6 -12.45 -21.59 14.24
CA GLU A 6 -13.02 -22.86 13.77
C GLU A 6 -13.69 -22.71 12.39
N GLU A 7 -14.40 -21.62 12.16
CA GLU A 7 -14.99 -21.31 10.85
C GLU A 7 -13.91 -21.11 9.78
N ILE A 8 -12.85 -20.35 10.09
CA ILE A 8 -11.70 -20.15 9.18
C ILE A 8 -11.04 -21.48 8.82
N GLU A 9 -10.80 -22.35 9.81
CA GLU A 9 -10.23 -23.68 9.59
C GLU A 9 -11.12 -24.55 8.69
N GLN A 10 -12.43 -24.55 8.92
CA GLN A 10 -13.37 -25.29 8.07
C GLN A 10 -13.39 -24.78 6.63
N VAL A 11 -13.29 -23.47 6.39
CA VAL A 11 -13.22 -22.88 5.05
C VAL A 11 -11.92 -23.26 4.35
N ILE A 12 -10.79 -23.20 5.06
CA ILE A 12 -9.48 -23.64 4.55
C ILE A 12 -9.52 -25.12 4.18
N GLU A 13 -10.10 -25.97 5.05
CA GLU A 13 -10.15 -27.41 4.84
C GLU A 13 -11.02 -27.82 3.64
N LYS A 14 -12.16 -27.15 3.43
CA LYS A 14 -13.07 -27.38 2.30
C LYS A 14 -12.56 -26.80 0.98
N GLY A 15 -11.57 -25.90 1.03
CA GLY A 15 -10.99 -25.26 -0.15
C GLY A 15 -10.13 -26.21 -0.99
N PRO A 16 -9.97 -25.93 -2.31
CA PRO A 16 -9.18 -26.79 -3.20
C PRO A 16 -7.66 -26.64 -3.00
N TYR A 17 -7.21 -25.69 -2.17
CA TYR A 17 -5.81 -25.39 -1.93
C TYR A 17 -5.42 -25.63 -0.47
N LYS A 18 -4.29 -26.31 -0.25
CA LYS A 18 -3.58 -26.42 1.03
C LYS A 18 -2.41 -25.42 1.09
N PRO A 19 -1.93 -25.02 2.28
CA PRO A 19 -0.83 -24.06 2.45
C PRO A 19 0.54 -24.70 2.17
N THR A 20 0.67 -25.39 1.04
CA THR A 20 1.90 -26.04 0.59
C THR A 20 2.19 -25.62 -0.85
N TRP A 21 3.47 -25.51 -1.21
CA TRP A 21 3.88 -25.15 -2.57
C TRP A 21 3.29 -26.10 -3.63
N ALA A 22 3.27 -27.40 -3.34
CA ALA A 22 2.72 -28.42 -4.23
C ALA A 22 1.22 -28.19 -4.52
N SER A 23 0.46 -27.70 -3.53
CA SER A 23 -0.95 -27.38 -3.76
C SER A 23 -1.12 -26.06 -4.49
N LEU A 24 -0.41 -25.00 -4.06
CA LEU A 24 -0.57 -23.63 -4.60
C LEU A 24 -0.10 -23.51 -6.05
N SER A 25 0.90 -24.29 -6.47
CA SER A 25 1.41 -24.30 -7.84
C SER A 25 0.40 -24.84 -8.87
N ARG A 26 -0.68 -25.50 -8.42
CA ARG A 26 -1.78 -25.95 -9.27
C ARG A 26 -2.70 -24.80 -9.70
N TRP A 27 -2.59 -23.63 -9.07
CA TRP A 27 -3.40 -22.47 -9.45
C TRP A 27 -3.12 -22.08 -10.90
N ARG A 28 -4.19 -21.67 -11.59
CA ARG A 28 -4.14 -21.19 -12.97
C ARG A 28 -4.66 -19.78 -13.02
N VAL A 29 -3.95 -18.92 -13.77
CA VAL A 29 -4.38 -17.56 -14.04
C VAL A 29 -5.75 -17.60 -14.72
N PRO A 30 -6.78 -16.92 -14.18
CA PRO A 30 -8.11 -16.89 -14.77
C PRO A 30 -8.09 -16.41 -16.23
N GLN A 31 -8.95 -17.00 -17.07
CA GLN A 31 -9.00 -16.69 -18.49
C GLN A 31 -9.18 -15.19 -18.77
N TRP A 32 -10.07 -14.51 -18.03
CA TRP A 32 -10.30 -13.07 -18.22
C TRP A 32 -9.02 -12.24 -18.03
N PHE A 33 -8.16 -12.58 -17.07
CA PHE A 33 -6.92 -11.85 -16.82
C PHE A 33 -5.91 -12.10 -17.93
N GLN A 34 -5.91 -13.32 -18.50
CA GLN A 34 -5.09 -13.60 -19.68
C GLN A 34 -5.61 -12.88 -20.91
N GLU A 35 -6.92 -12.78 -21.11
CA GLU A 35 -7.53 -12.17 -22.29
C GLU A 35 -7.42 -10.64 -22.30
N LYS A 36 -7.58 -9.99 -21.14
CA LYS A 36 -7.44 -8.54 -21.01
C LYS A 36 -5.96 -8.18 -20.98
N LYS A 37 -5.52 -7.41 -21.99
CA LYS A 37 -4.10 -7.08 -22.20
C LYS A 37 -3.66 -5.73 -21.67
N PHE A 38 -4.61 -4.92 -21.21
CA PHE A 38 -4.36 -3.57 -20.74
C PHE A 38 -5.03 -3.36 -19.38
N GLY A 39 -4.26 -2.80 -18.44
CA GLY A 39 -4.72 -2.46 -17.11
C GLY A 39 -4.08 -1.15 -16.68
N ILE A 40 -4.78 -0.40 -15.85
CA ILE A 40 -4.30 0.83 -15.24
C ILE A 40 -4.07 0.54 -13.76
N PHE A 41 -2.88 0.86 -13.28
CA PHE A 41 -2.56 0.85 -11.86
C PHE A 41 -2.23 2.27 -11.42
N ILE A 42 -2.61 2.62 -10.19
CA ILE A 42 -2.49 3.97 -9.66
C ILE A 42 -1.78 3.90 -8.31
N HIS A 43 -0.65 4.62 -8.22
CA HIS A 43 -0.01 4.92 -6.93
C HIS A 43 -0.63 6.21 -6.38
N TRP A 44 -1.63 6.05 -5.52
CA TRP A 44 -2.28 7.16 -4.85
C TRP A 44 -2.47 6.86 -3.36
N GLY A 45 -2.04 7.79 -2.52
CA GLY A 45 -2.15 7.67 -1.07
C GLY A 45 -1.67 8.93 -0.38
N VAL A 46 -1.34 8.80 0.91
CA VAL A 46 -0.92 9.94 1.74
C VAL A 46 0.32 10.66 1.17
N TYR A 47 1.24 9.92 0.54
CA TYR A 47 2.42 10.48 -0.14
C TYR A 47 2.07 11.39 -1.33
N SER A 48 0.84 11.30 -1.86
CA SER A 48 0.36 12.19 -2.91
C SER A 48 -0.02 13.58 -2.38
N VAL A 49 -0.22 13.75 -1.05
CA VAL A 49 -0.52 15.05 -0.42
C VAL A 49 0.62 16.06 -0.59
N PRO A 50 1.89 15.75 -0.25
CA PRO A 50 2.98 16.68 -0.49
C PRO A 50 3.33 16.86 -1.97
N ALA A 51 2.87 15.95 -2.85
CA ALA A 51 3.05 16.01 -4.30
C ALA A 51 4.49 16.34 -4.74
N TYR A 52 5.47 15.75 -4.04
CA TYR A 52 6.89 16.03 -4.26
C TYR A 52 7.71 14.74 -4.35
N ASP A 53 8.63 14.71 -5.31
CA ASP A 53 9.51 13.58 -5.64
C ASP A 53 8.75 12.32 -6.11
N ASN A 54 8.41 11.39 -5.21
CA ASN A 54 7.75 10.12 -5.54
C ASN A 54 7.06 9.49 -4.30
N GLU A 55 6.51 8.28 -4.45
CA GLU A 55 5.78 7.58 -3.39
C GLU A 55 6.62 7.21 -2.16
N TRP A 56 7.95 7.28 -2.26
CA TRP A 56 8.89 7.07 -1.14
C TRP A 56 9.09 8.34 -0.32
N TYR A 57 8.31 9.40 -0.53
CA TYR A 57 8.41 10.64 0.24
C TYR A 57 8.44 10.39 1.76
N SER A 58 7.61 9.46 2.26
CA SER A 58 7.55 9.08 3.69
C SER A 58 8.88 8.61 4.27
N ARG A 59 9.74 8.02 3.43
CA ARG A 59 11.09 7.60 3.79
C ARG A 59 12.10 8.72 3.51
N ASN A 60 12.07 9.28 2.30
CA ASN A 60 13.10 10.18 1.82
C ASN A 60 13.08 11.55 2.52
N MET A 61 11.93 11.99 3.05
CA MET A 61 11.82 13.23 3.84
C MET A 61 12.58 13.20 5.16
N TYR A 62 13.06 12.01 5.60
CA TYR A 62 13.86 11.82 6.82
C TYR A 62 15.34 11.54 6.55
N ILE A 63 15.78 11.54 5.29
CA ILE A 63 17.18 11.28 4.92
C ILE A 63 17.87 12.61 4.61
N GLU A 64 18.70 13.08 5.53
CA GLU A 64 19.48 14.31 5.40
C GLU A 64 20.25 14.38 4.07
N GLY A 65 20.25 15.55 3.44
CA GLY A 65 20.89 15.79 2.15
C GLY A 65 20.08 15.34 0.93
N MET A 66 18.96 14.64 1.08
CA MET A 66 18.04 14.38 -0.03
C MET A 66 17.11 15.56 -0.30
N LYS A 67 16.70 15.74 -1.57
CA LYS A 67 15.75 16.81 -1.96
C LYS A 67 14.43 16.78 -1.17
N PRO A 68 13.79 15.62 -0.88
CA PRO A 68 12.57 15.58 -0.08
C PRO A 68 12.77 16.03 1.37
N TYR A 69 13.95 15.79 1.95
CA TYR A 69 14.29 16.27 3.30
C TYR A 69 14.30 17.80 3.34
N GLU A 70 15.05 18.43 2.42
CA GLU A 70 15.14 19.89 2.32
C GLU A 70 13.79 20.52 1.97
N HIS A 71 13.06 19.92 1.03
CA HIS A 71 11.72 20.37 0.65
C HIS A 71 10.75 20.32 1.84
N HIS A 72 10.81 19.24 2.64
CA HIS A 72 9.93 19.07 3.78
C HIS A 72 10.16 20.18 4.81
N ILE A 73 11.42 20.41 5.19
CA ILE A 73 11.79 21.47 6.14
C ILE A 73 11.33 22.84 5.64
N LYS A 74 11.56 23.13 4.36
CA LYS A 74 11.18 24.42 3.77
C LYS A 74 9.67 24.65 3.68
N THR A 75 8.89 23.60 3.48
CA THR A 75 7.45 23.70 3.15
C THR A 75 6.55 23.48 4.37
N TYR A 76 6.91 22.53 5.24
CA TYR A 76 6.09 22.09 6.37
C TYR A 76 6.75 22.32 7.73
N GLY A 77 8.07 22.52 7.75
CA GLY A 77 8.87 22.72 8.97
C GLY A 77 9.64 21.47 9.38
N PRO A 78 10.31 21.51 10.55
CA PRO A 78 11.12 20.39 11.04
C PRO A 78 10.30 19.11 11.20
N GLN A 79 10.87 17.97 10.81
CA GLN A 79 10.17 16.67 10.81
C GLN A 79 9.69 16.20 12.19
N LYS A 80 10.27 16.75 13.26
CA LYS A 80 9.88 16.50 14.66
C LYS A 80 8.56 17.19 15.02
N GLU A 81 8.26 18.32 14.39
CA GLU A 81 7.05 19.11 14.61
C GLU A 81 5.95 18.71 13.62
N PHE A 82 6.33 18.56 12.35
CA PHE A 82 5.47 18.07 11.28
C PHE A 82 6.09 16.82 10.66
N GLY A 83 5.57 15.65 11.00
CA GLY A 83 6.04 14.36 10.47
C GLY A 83 5.12 13.83 9.36
N TYR A 84 5.52 12.71 8.73
CA TYR A 84 4.71 12.09 7.68
C TYR A 84 3.29 11.72 8.15
N LYS A 85 3.13 11.37 9.43
CA LYS A 85 1.81 11.09 10.05
C LYS A 85 0.83 12.27 9.94
N ASP A 86 1.33 13.50 9.87
CA ASP A 86 0.51 14.70 9.89
C ASP A 86 -0.15 14.96 8.52
N PHE A 87 0.32 14.30 7.46
CA PHE A 87 -0.37 14.26 6.17
C PHE A 87 -1.60 13.33 6.16
N ILE A 88 -1.71 12.36 7.08
CA ILE A 88 -2.84 11.41 7.11
C ILE A 88 -4.19 12.14 7.17
N PRO A 89 -4.44 13.08 8.10
CA PRO A 89 -5.71 13.83 8.12
C PRO A 89 -5.88 14.80 6.93
N MET A 90 -4.81 15.11 6.21
CA MET A 90 -4.84 15.99 5.03
C MET A 90 -5.21 15.24 3.75
N PHE A 91 -5.07 13.91 3.72
CA PHE A 91 -5.49 13.10 2.59
C PHE A 91 -7.02 12.93 2.57
N GLN A 92 -7.70 13.97 2.08
CA GLN A 92 -9.16 14.09 2.18
C GLN A 92 -9.92 13.61 0.92
N ALA A 93 -9.23 13.40 -0.19
CA ALA A 93 -9.85 12.94 -1.45
C ALA A 93 -11.11 13.75 -1.87
N LYS A 94 -11.12 15.07 -1.63
CA LYS A 94 -12.33 15.93 -1.75
C LYS A 94 -13.01 15.94 -3.13
N GLN A 95 -12.30 15.57 -4.18
CA GLN A 95 -12.79 15.55 -5.56
C GLN A 95 -12.74 14.15 -6.17
N PHE A 96 -12.66 13.12 -5.34
CA PHE A 96 -12.74 11.73 -5.78
C PHE A 96 -14.19 11.28 -5.97
#